data_AF-F0WYB6-F1
#
_entry.id   AF-F0WYB6-F1
#
_cell.length_a   1.000
_cell.length_b   1.000
_cell.length_c   1.000
_cell.angle_alpha   90.00
_cell.angle_beta   90.00
_cell.angle_gamma   90.00
#
_symmetry.space_group_name_H-M   'P 1'
#
loop_
_entity.id
_entity.type
_entity.pdbx_description
1 polymer ?
#
loop_
_entity_poly.entity_id
_entity_poly.type
_entity_poly.pdbx_seq_one_letter_code
_entity_poly.pdbx_strand_id
1 'polypeptide(L)'
;MLALRLSRQLWHATAGGRNWRKPIQLCTCFSTDDGPQPPIDEMALSPNVETALNYILELNMLEIAELSRAVQKQFDLPEPTLGMGGGSNTGGNTEGAATQAKEEVKTAFDVKLVSFDAKMKIKVIKEVRSITGLGLKEAKELVEGAPNVIKKDVKKEEAEVLIAKLSELGAVLAMDKVSIYPSFSPITLPFISSVSTNQNLQQINCAFMDESPSIPAERVRCEKLQQHSLKKCQRVAYLAYAMDQMGCKMSNLRFDFRQCQSKSLGGFEIDENGQPSIVLCQNHIQTQEAMDRTLAHELIHAFDHCRAKVDWENPAHIACTEIRAAALSGDCDYKEEVLRQQFNVIGQHPICTRRRAKLSMSMHPSFHKKDSDAVDQVFETCYRDTAPYREIP
;
A
#
# COMPACT_ATOMS: atom_id res chain seq x y z
N MET A 1 54.26 5.02 -54.59
CA MET A 1 53.67 5.07 -53.23
C MET A 1 52.86 6.35 -53.08
N LEU A 2 51.64 6.42 -53.62
CA LEU A 2 50.70 7.50 -53.29
C LEU A 2 49.30 7.11 -53.82
N ALA A 3 48.68 6.14 -53.17
CA ALA A 3 47.30 5.76 -53.44
C ALA A 3 46.66 5.41 -52.10
N LEU A 4 45.94 6.38 -51.52
CA LEU A 4 44.82 6.24 -50.58
C LEU A 4 44.33 7.66 -50.25
N ARG A 5 43.59 8.22 -51.22
CA ARG A 5 42.80 9.46 -51.09
C ARG A 5 41.56 9.17 -50.24
N LEU A 6 41.27 10.09 -49.32
CA LEU A 6 39.95 10.74 -49.15
C LEU A 6 38.73 9.89 -49.57
N SER A 7 38.29 8.99 -48.69
CA SER A 7 37.01 8.26 -48.82
C SER A 7 36.41 7.97 -47.44
N ARG A 8 35.99 9.02 -46.70
CA ARG A 8 35.21 8.81 -45.45
C ARG A 8 34.20 9.91 -45.12
N GLN A 9 33.73 10.64 -46.13
CA GLN A 9 32.55 11.49 -46.02
C GLN A 9 31.71 11.25 -47.28
N LEU A 10 30.41 11.02 -47.08
CA LEU A 10 29.36 10.77 -48.08
C LEU A 10 29.24 9.32 -48.59
N TRP A 11 28.71 8.44 -47.74
CA TRP A 11 27.67 7.52 -48.19
C TRP A 11 26.38 7.86 -47.45
N HIS A 12 25.39 8.24 -48.24
CA HIS A 12 24.03 8.53 -47.84
C HIS A 12 23.36 7.31 -47.20
N ALA A 13 22.56 7.59 -46.18
CA ALA A 13 21.22 7.08 -45.97
C ALA A 13 20.83 5.79 -46.70
N THR A 14 20.79 4.66 -45.96
CA THR A 14 19.71 3.65 -46.00
C THR A 14 19.99 2.59 -44.93
N ALA A 15 19.47 2.79 -43.72
CA ALA A 15 19.11 1.73 -42.77
C ALA A 15 18.42 2.40 -41.58
N GLY A 16 17.09 2.34 -41.54
CA GLY A 16 16.29 2.81 -40.42
C GLY A 16 16.53 1.95 -39.17
N GLY A 17 17.60 2.24 -38.44
CA GLY A 17 17.78 1.81 -37.06
C GLY A 17 17.24 2.90 -36.15
N ARG A 18 15.97 2.79 -35.73
CA ARG A 18 15.48 3.55 -34.57
C ARG A 18 16.39 3.20 -33.40
N ASN A 19 17.20 4.17 -32.98
CA ASN A 19 18.02 4.06 -31.79
C ASN A 19 17.07 4.22 -30.60
N TRP A 20 16.33 3.16 -30.27
CA TRP A 20 15.44 3.13 -29.12
C TRP A 20 16.31 3.28 -27.88
N ARG A 21 16.36 4.46 -27.27
CA ARG A 21 16.85 4.54 -25.90
C ARG A 21 15.83 3.75 -25.09
N LYS A 22 16.29 2.73 -24.36
CA LYS A 22 15.40 1.95 -23.50
C LYS A 22 14.76 2.94 -22.49
N PRO A 23 13.48 2.75 -22.13
CA PRO A 23 12.88 3.55 -21.05
C PRO A 23 13.79 3.47 -19.83
N ILE A 24 14.00 4.61 -19.18
CA ILE A 24 14.87 4.69 -18.00
C ILE A 24 14.04 4.13 -16.83
N GLN A 25 14.49 3.01 -16.27
CA GLN A 25 14.00 2.53 -14.98
C GLN A 25 14.47 3.50 -13.91
N LEU A 26 13.52 4.24 -13.33
CA LEU A 26 13.80 5.34 -12.41
C LEU A 26 13.74 4.91 -10.95
N CYS A 27 12.91 3.91 -10.62
CA CYS A 27 12.81 3.36 -9.27
C CYS A 27 12.59 1.85 -9.37
N THR A 28 13.08 1.06 -8.41
CA THR A 28 12.76 -0.38 -8.32
C THR A 28 12.26 -0.74 -6.93
N CYS A 29 10.98 -1.07 -6.77
CA CYS A 29 10.51 -1.69 -5.53
C CYS A 29 11.03 -3.14 -5.45
N PHE A 30 11.63 -3.50 -4.32
CA PHE A 30 12.11 -4.87 -4.06
C PHE A 30 11.25 -5.56 -3.00
N SER A 31 10.99 -6.85 -3.23
CA SER A 31 10.38 -7.74 -2.24
C SER A 31 11.39 -8.26 -1.24
N THR A 32 12.64 -8.41 -1.68
CA THR A 32 13.65 -9.22 -1.01
C THR A 32 14.85 -8.37 -0.60
N ASP A 33 15.26 -8.60 0.64
CA ASP A 33 16.32 -7.97 1.41
C ASP A 33 17.75 -8.23 0.88
N ASP A 34 17.99 -8.31 -0.43
CA ASP A 34 19.34 -8.65 -0.93
C ASP A 34 20.30 -7.45 -0.99
N GLY A 35 20.60 -6.86 0.17
CA GLY A 35 22.01 -6.63 0.49
C GLY A 35 22.71 -7.98 0.67
N PRO A 36 24.05 -8.08 0.78
CA PRO A 36 24.69 -9.35 1.10
C PRO A 36 24.17 -9.85 2.45
N GLN A 37 23.15 -10.70 2.42
CA GLN A 37 22.70 -11.48 3.55
C GLN A 37 23.59 -12.72 3.60
N PRO A 38 24.14 -13.08 4.77
CA PRO A 38 24.77 -14.38 4.93
C PRO A 38 23.73 -15.46 4.55
N PRO A 39 24.16 -16.58 3.95
CA PRO A 39 23.25 -17.60 3.46
C PRO A 39 22.34 -18.08 4.59
N ILE A 40 21.04 -18.05 4.29
CA ILE A 40 19.93 -18.67 5.03
C ILE A 40 20.05 -20.20 4.94
N ASP A 41 21.06 -20.77 5.58
CA ASP A 41 20.99 -22.15 6.06
C ASP A 41 20.73 -22.09 7.56
N GLU A 42 19.54 -22.60 7.96
CA GLU A 42 19.08 -22.89 9.31
C GLU A 42 19.84 -22.20 10.45
N MET A 43 19.41 -20.98 10.82
CA MET A 43 19.53 -20.62 12.23
C MET A 43 18.49 -21.45 12.97
N ALA A 44 18.90 -22.62 13.45
CA ALA A 44 18.15 -23.34 14.48
C ALA A 44 17.99 -22.37 15.66
N LEU A 45 16.83 -21.71 15.72
CA LEU A 45 16.49 -20.84 16.83
C LEU A 45 16.51 -21.72 18.07
N SER A 46 17.21 -21.27 19.12
CA SER A 46 17.15 -22.03 20.37
C SER A 46 15.69 -22.13 20.82
N PRO A 47 15.26 -23.21 21.51
CA PRO A 47 13.87 -23.38 21.94
C PRO A 47 13.33 -22.17 22.72
N ASN A 48 14.21 -21.48 23.46
CA ASN A 48 13.88 -20.28 24.20
C ASN A 48 13.54 -19.09 23.29
N VAL A 49 14.24 -18.95 22.16
CA VAL A 49 14.02 -17.85 21.21
C VAL A 49 12.73 -18.09 20.41
N GLU A 50 12.45 -19.33 20.00
CA GLU A 50 11.17 -19.68 19.36
C GLU A 50 9.98 -19.41 20.29
N THR A 51 10.12 -19.80 21.56
CA THR A 51 9.10 -19.54 22.58
C THR A 51 8.86 -18.05 22.76
N ALA A 52 9.93 -17.25 22.91
CA ALA A 52 9.82 -15.80 23.05
C ALA A 52 9.17 -15.14 21.82
N LEU A 53 9.52 -15.59 20.61
CA LEU A 53 8.94 -15.09 19.37
C LEU A 53 7.43 -15.34 19.30
N ASN A 54 6.99 -16.56 19.63
CA ASN A 54 5.56 -16.89 19.64
C ASN A 54 4.79 -16.02 20.65
N TYR A 55 5.35 -15.80 21.85
CA TYR A 55 4.74 -14.88 22.82
C TYR A 55 4.62 -13.45 22.28
N ILE A 56 5.66 -12.92 21.63
CA ILE A 56 5.65 -11.56 21.05
C ILE A 56 4.59 -11.43 19.95
N LEU A 57 4.41 -12.45 19.12
CA LEU A 57 3.42 -12.45 18.03
C LEU A 57 1.98 -12.50 18.52
N GLU A 58 1.74 -13.04 19.71
CA GLU A 58 0.41 -13.10 20.34
C GLU A 58 0.04 -11.82 21.10
N LEU A 59 0.99 -10.90 21.33
CA LEU A 59 0.73 -9.65 22.04
C LEU A 59 -0.16 -8.71 21.24
N ASN A 60 -0.99 -7.96 21.98
CA ASN A 60 -1.76 -6.85 21.40
C ASN A 60 -0.88 -5.59 21.23
N MET A 61 -1.35 -4.62 20.43
CA MET A 61 -0.59 -3.40 20.13
C MET A 61 -0.19 -2.57 21.38
N LEU A 62 -0.95 -2.66 22.47
CA LEU A 62 -0.62 -1.97 23.73
C LEU A 62 0.45 -2.73 24.51
N GLU A 63 0.36 -4.06 24.56
CA GLU A 63 1.33 -4.93 25.21
C GLU A 63 2.70 -4.90 24.50
N ILE A 64 2.70 -4.78 23.17
CA ILE A 64 3.93 -4.57 22.38
C ILE A 64 4.58 -3.23 22.77
N ALA A 65 3.79 -2.18 22.94
CA ALA A 65 4.30 -0.87 23.38
C ALA A 65 4.85 -0.91 24.82
N GLU A 66 4.23 -1.69 25.72
CA GLU A 66 4.71 -1.91 27.08
C GLU A 66 6.01 -2.71 27.11
N LEU A 67 6.08 -3.82 26.36
CA LEU A 67 7.28 -4.64 26.21
C LEU A 67 8.45 -3.80 25.72
N SER A 68 8.23 -2.92 24.73
CA SER A 68 9.26 -2.03 24.22
C SER A 68 9.85 -1.10 25.27
N ARG A 69 8.98 -0.43 26.05
CA ARG A 69 9.42 0.47 27.12
C ARG A 69 10.16 -0.29 28.21
N ALA A 70 9.70 -1.50 28.54
CA ALA A 70 10.36 -2.35 29.51
C ALA A 70 11.77 -2.75 29.06
N VAL A 71 11.94 -3.11 27.78
CA VAL A 71 13.26 -3.42 27.19
C VAL A 71 14.16 -2.19 27.24
N GLN A 72 13.70 -1.01 26.80
CA GLN A 72 14.53 0.20 26.81
C GLN A 72 14.99 0.59 28.21
N LYS A 73 14.11 0.47 29.21
CA LYS A 73 14.43 0.72 30.62
C LYS A 73 15.43 -0.30 31.19
N GLN A 74 15.35 -1.56 30.78
CA GLN A 74 16.27 -2.60 31.25
C GLN A 74 17.67 -2.49 30.63
N PHE A 75 17.75 -1.95 29.42
CA PHE A 75 19.01 -1.82 28.68
C PHE A 75 19.55 -0.38 28.62
N ASP A 76 18.99 0.54 29.42
CA ASP A 76 19.34 1.97 29.45
C ASP A 76 19.49 2.59 28.05
N LEU A 77 18.63 2.18 27.11
CA LEU A 77 18.64 2.74 25.76
C LEU A 77 18.04 4.15 25.81
N PRO A 78 18.68 5.16 25.19
CA PRO A 78 18.10 6.48 25.11
C PRO A 78 16.76 6.39 24.37
N GLU A 79 15.68 6.86 24.99
CA GLU A 79 14.42 7.13 24.31
C GLU A 79 14.75 7.95 23.05
N PRO A 80 14.26 7.58 21.86
CA PRO A 80 14.51 8.36 20.67
C PRO A 80 13.85 9.73 20.87
N THR A 81 14.66 10.69 21.29
CA THR A 81 14.33 12.10 21.25
C THR A 81 13.95 12.44 19.82
N LEU A 82 12.64 12.53 19.56
CA LEU A 82 12.10 13.30 18.45
C LEU A 82 12.80 14.65 18.51
N GLY A 83 13.68 14.90 17.54
CA GLY A 83 14.62 16.01 17.55
C GLY A 83 13.90 17.36 17.63
N MET A 84 13.74 17.86 18.84
CA MET A 84 13.54 19.28 19.12
C MET A 84 14.90 19.94 19.02
N GLY A 85 15.20 20.48 17.84
CA GLY A 85 16.33 21.37 17.66
C GLY A 85 16.05 22.74 18.29
N GLY A 86 16.89 23.12 19.25
CA GLY A 86 17.27 24.51 19.48
C GLY A 86 16.79 25.16 20.78
N GLY A 87 17.73 25.50 21.66
CA GLY A 87 17.58 26.62 22.61
C GLY A 87 18.04 26.35 24.04
N SER A 88 19.27 26.76 24.34
CA SER A 88 19.80 26.95 25.70
C SER A 88 18.87 27.77 26.60
N ASN A 89 18.56 27.30 27.81
CA ASN A 89 18.75 28.13 29.02
C ASN A 89 18.66 27.36 30.35
N THR A 90 19.40 27.94 31.29
CA THR A 90 19.64 27.69 32.71
C THR A 90 18.41 27.40 33.59
N GLY A 91 18.57 26.39 34.47
CA GLY A 91 18.27 26.39 35.91
C GLY A 91 16.91 26.85 36.46
N GLY A 92 16.25 25.98 37.24
CA GLY A 92 15.25 26.38 38.24
C GLY A 92 14.11 25.37 38.42
N ASN A 93 14.05 24.77 39.60
CA ASN A 93 12.97 23.91 40.09
C ASN A 93 11.70 24.74 40.37
N THR A 94 10.55 24.35 39.82
CA THR A 94 9.21 24.54 40.43
C THR A 94 8.20 23.59 39.79
N GLU A 95 7.58 22.76 40.63
CA GLU A 95 6.25 22.19 40.37
C GLU A 95 5.24 23.32 40.12
N GLY A 96 4.35 23.11 39.16
CA GLY A 96 3.26 24.03 38.83
C GLY A 96 2.39 23.45 37.73
N ALA A 97 1.26 22.88 38.13
CA ALA A 97 0.27 22.25 37.29
C ALA A 97 -0.34 23.20 36.24
N ALA A 98 -0.63 22.66 35.05
CA ALA A 98 -1.63 23.19 34.13
C ALA A 98 -2.24 22.06 33.27
N THR A 99 -3.39 21.59 33.74
CA THR A 99 -4.61 21.15 33.04
C THR A 99 -4.67 21.03 31.51
N GLN A 100 -5.20 19.86 31.11
CA GLN A 100 -6.21 19.59 30.06
C GLN A 100 -5.91 19.95 28.58
N ALA A 101 -5.79 18.89 27.78
CA ALA A 101 -6.68 18.67 26.62
C ALA A 101 -6.80 17.16 26.38
N LYS A 102 -7.87 16.57 26.90
CA LYS A 102 -8.31 15.22 26.58
C LYS A 102 -8.98 15.30 25.22
N GLU A 103 -8.26 14.95 24.16
CA GLU A 103 -8.82 14.94 22.81
C GLU A 103 -9.76 13.73 22.67
N GLU A 104 -11.02 14.04 22.41
CA GLU A 104 -12.12 13.10 22.30
C GLU A 104 -11.98 12.28 21.01
N VAL A 105 -11.60 11.00 21.13
CA VAL A 105 -11.81 10.02 20.06
C VAL A 105 -13.31 9.69 20.00
N LYS A 106 -14.08 10.43 19.20
CA LYS A 106 -15.44 10.04 18.82
C LYS A 106 -15.34 9.00 17.70
N THR A 107 -15.52 7.72 18.05
CA THR A 107 -15.73 6.64 17.07
C THR A 107 -17.23 6.43 16.91
N ALA A 108 -17.72 6.65 15.68
CA ALA A 108 -19.11 6.44 15.28
C ALA A 108 -19.19 5.13 14.47
N PHE A 109 -20.14 4.26 14.82
CA PHE A 109 -20.36 2.97 14.15
C PHE A 109 -21.76 2.89 13.56
N ASP A 110 -21.89 2.31 12.37
CA ASP A 110 -23.17 2.06 11.71
C ASP A 110 -23.56 0.59 11.89
N VAL A 111 -24.77 0.34 12.37
CA VAL A 111 -25.29 -1.02 12.58
C VAL A 111 -26.16 -1.44 11.40
N LYS A 112 -25.68 -2.40 10.60
CA LYS A 112 -26.37 -2.94 9.42
C LYS A 112 -26.99 -4.30 9.69
N LEU A 113 -28.26 -4.44 9.30
CA LEU A 113 -28.97 -5.71 9.24
C LEU A 113 -28.64 -6.41 7.92
N VAL A 114 -27.96 -7.56 7.99
CA VAL A 114 -27.54 -8.34 6.81
C VAL A 114 -28.64 -9.31 6.41
N SER A 115 -29.22 -10.00 7.38
CA SER A 115 -30.33 -10.93 7.17
C SER A 115 -31.06 -11.22 8.48
N PHE A 116 -32.25 -11.81 8.40
CA PHE A 116 -33.05 -12.20 9.56
C PHE A 116 -33.82 -13.49 9.29
N ASP A 117 -34.11 -14.24 10.35
CA ASP A 117 -34.93 -15.44 10.26
C ASP A 117 -36.41 -15.12 10.04
N ALA A 118 -37.00 -15.69 8.99
CA ALA A 118 -38.40 -15.46 8.60
C ALA A 118 -39.43 -15.82 9.70
N LYS A 119 -39.09 -16.74 10.61
CA LYS A 119 -39.93 -17.17 11.74
C LYS A 119 -39.96 -16.14 12.89
N MET A 120 -38.92 -15.31 13.02
CA MET A 120 -38.77 -14.33 14.10
C MET A 120 -39.01 -12.89 13.63
N LYS A 121 -39.38 -12.70 12.37
CA LYS A 121 -39.68 -11.43 11.70
C LYS A 121 -40.53 -10.45 12.52
N ILE A 122 -41.60 -10.92 13.16
CA ILE A 122 -42.49 -10.07 13.97
C ILE A 122 -41.78 -9.54 15.23
N LYS A 123 -40.90 -10.35 15.83
CA LYS A 123 -40.12 -9.96 17.02
C LYS A 123 -39.01 -8.97 16.63
N VAL A 124 -38.32 -9.21 15.51
CA VAL A 124 -37.31 -8.28 14.96
C VAL A 124 -37.93 -6.93 14.60
N ILE A 125 -39.10 -6.89 13.94
CA ILE A 125 -39.80 -5.64 13.59
C ILE A 125 -40.21 -4.85 14.85
N LYS A 126 -40.65 -5.54 15.91
CA LYS A 126 -41.02 -4.88 17.17
C LYS A 126 -39.82 -4.24 17.86
N GLU A 127 -38.68 -4.93 17.87
CA GLU A 127 -37.46 -4.43 18.52
C GLU A 127 -36.81 -3.31 17.70
N VAL A 128 -36.74 -3.45 16.36
CA VAL A 128 -36.28 -2.37 15.46
C VAL A 128 -37.15 -1.12 15.61
N ARG A 129 -38.47 -1.28 15.80
CA ARG A 129 -39.38 -0.16 16.09
C ARG A 129 -39.09 0.50 17.44
N SER A 130 -38.78 -0.29 18.46
CA SER A 130 -38.43 0.20 19.79
C SER A 130 -37.11 1.00 19.76
N ILE A 131 -36.13 0.53 18.98
CA ILE A 131 -34.79 1.14 18.87
C ILE A 131 -34.78 2.40 18.00
N THR A 132 -35.58 2.43 16.92
CA THR A 132 -35.57 3.51 15.91
C THR A 132 -36.71 4.51 16.07
N GLY A 133 -37.78 4.17 16.80
CA GLY A 133 -38.94 5.04 16.99
C GLY A 133 -39.82 5.23 15.74
N LEU A 134 -39.55 4.51 14.65
CA LEU A 134 -40.25 4.65 13.37
C LEU A 134 -41.67 4.04 13.40
N GLY A 135 -42.51 4.42 12.43
CA GLY A 135 -43.88 3.88 12.31
C GLY A 135 -43.90 2.38 11.98
N LEU A 136 -45.01 1.67 12.27
CA LEU A 136 -45.13 0.22 12.01
C LEU A 136 -44.90 -0.13 10.53
N LYS A 137 -45.25 0.77 9.61
CA LYS A 137 -45.05 0.61 8.17
C LYS A 137 -43.58 0.73 7.77
N GLU A 138 -42.90 1.75 8.29
CA GLU A 138 -41.48 2.04 8.03
C GLU A 138 -40.56 0.98 8.64
N ALA A 139 -40.83 0.55 9.89
CA ALA A 139 -40.06 -0.52 10.54
C ALA A 139 -40.21 -1.87 9.80
N LYS A 140 -41.37 -2.13 9.18
CA LYS A 140 -41.60 -3.32 8.37
C LYS A 140 -40.82 -3.25 7.06
N GLU A 141 -40.84 -2.12 6.37
CA GLU A 141 -40.07 -1.89 5.13
C GLU A 141 -38.56 -1.96 5.39
N LEU A 142 -38.08 -1.43 6.53
CA LEU A 142 -36.66 -1.41 6.89
C LEU A 142 -36.12 -2.82 7.19
N VAL A 143 -36.91 -3.67 7.86
CA VAL A 143 -36.54 -5.07 8.13
C VAL A 143 -36.70 -5.95 6.88
N GLU A 144 -37.76 -5.77 6.09
CA GLU A 144 -37.98 -6.54 4.86
C GLU A 144 -37.01 -6.17 3.72
N GLY A 145 -36.46 -4.96 3.73
CA GLY A 145 -35.48 -4.47 2.77
C GLY A 145 -34.02 -4.83 3.06
N ALA A 146 -33.75 -5.83 3.91
CA ALA A 146 -32.38 -6.25 4.21
C ALA A 146 -31.61 -6.62 2.92
N PRO A 147 -30.34 -6.18 2.75
CA PRO A 147 -29.48 -5.55 3.75
C PRO A 147 -29.66 -4.02 3.89
N ASN A 148 -29.95 -3.53 5.11
CA ASN A 148 -30.21 -2.10 5.40
C ASN A 148 -29.60 -1.65 6.75
N VAL A 149 -29.27 -0.36 6.86
CA VAL A 149 -28.74 0.25 8.10
C VAL A 149 -29.89 0.53 9.07
N ILE A 150 -29.83 0.00 10.30
CA ILE A 150 -30.85 0.22 11.34
C ILE A 150 -30.61 1.54 12.07
N LYS A 151 -29.34 1.87 12.39
CA LYS A 151 -28.97 3.08 13.11
C LYS A 151 -27.58 3.54 12.69
N LYS A 152 -27.45 4.84 12.46
CA LYS A 152 -26.18 5.52 12.12
C LYS A 152 -25.60 6.21 13.35
N ASP A 153 -24.28 6.32 13.39
CA ASP A 153 -23.51 7.07 14.40
C ASP A 153 -23.74 6.64 15.86
N VAL A 154 -23.78 5.32 16.15
CA VAL A 154 -23.81 4.82 17.53
C VAL A 154 -22.39 4.60 18.07
N LYS A 155 -22.20 4.91 19.36
CA LYS A 155 -20.95 4.61 20.08
C LYS A 155 -20.76 3.09 20.18
N LYS A 156 -19.49 2.65 20.29
CA LYS A 156 -19.11 1.23 20.29
C LYS A 156 -19.90 0.41 21.32
N GLU A 157 -20.05 0.96 22.52
CA GLU A 157 -20.71 0.31 23.64
C GLU A 157 -22.23 0.13 23.40
N GLU A 158 -22.87 1.10 22.73
CA GLU A 158 -24.28 1.01 22.37
C GLU A 158 -24.49 0.08 21.16
N ALA A 159 -23.56 0.08 20.20
CA ALA A 159 -23.61 -0.79 19.02
C ALA A 159 -23.50 -2.26 19.41
N GLU A 160 -22.60 -2.62 20.33
CA GLU A 160 -22.43 -4.00 20.81
C GLU A 160 -23.67 -4.49 21.57
N VAL A 161 -24.29 -3.64 22.41
CA VAL A 161 -25.53 -3.98 23.12
C VAL A 161 -26.71 -4.15 22.13
N LEU A 162 -26.79 -3.34 21.08
CA LEU A 162 -27.84 -3.45 20.05
C LEU A 162 -27.66 -4.71 19.20
N ILE A 163 -26.42 -5.06 18.86
CA ILE A 163 -26.10 -6.27 18.12
C ILE A 163 -26.42 -7.52 18.95
N ALA A 164 -26.05 -7.53 20.23
CA ALA A 164 -26.38 -8.63 21.12
C ALA A 164 -27.90 -8.88 21.17
N LYS A 165 -28.70 -7.84 21.44
CA LYS A 165 -30.17 -7.95 21.54
C LYS A 165 -30.85 -8.42 20.27
N LEU A 166 -30.39 -7.95 19.11
CA LEU A 166 -30.99 -8.33 17.83
C LEU A 166 -30.49 -9.70 17.34
N SER A 167 -29.26 -10.10 17.70
CA SER A 167 -28.72 -11.43 17.36
C SER A 167 -29.44 -12.56 18.11
N GLU A 168 -29.81 -12.35 19.38
CA GLU A 168 -30.64 -13.29 20.15
C GLU A 168 -32.02 -13.52 19.52
N LEU A 169 -32.49 -12.57 18.71
CA LEU A 169 -33.78 -12.63 18.03
C LEU A 169 -33.69 -13.19 16.60
N GLY A 170 -32.53 -13.73 16.20
CA GLY A 170 -32.31 -14.36 14.89
C GLY A 170 -31.96 -13.38 13.76
N ALA A 171 -31.40 -12.23 14.09
CA ALA A 171 -30.86 -11.28 13.11
C ALA A 171 -29.34 -11.41 12.99
N VAL A 172 -28.83 -11.47 11.76
CA VAL A 172 -27.39 -11.41 11.48
C VAL A 172 -27.03 -9.95 11.20
N LEU A 173 -26.16 -9.39 12.04
CA LEU A 173 -25.74 -7.98 11.96
C LEU A 173 -24.23 -7.93 11.71
N ALA A 174 -23.80 -6.97 10.90
CA ALA A 174 -22.39 -6.69 10.67
C ALA A 174 -22.07 -5.26 11.14
N MET A 175 -20.91 -5.09 11.80
CA MET A 175 -20.35 -3.79 12.13
C MET A 175 -19.45 -3.34 10.97
N ASP A 176 -19.86 -2.31 10.25
CA ASP A 176 -18.97 -1.59 9.35
C ASP A 176 -18.36 -0.41 10.10
N LYS A 177 -17.03 -0.35 10.15
CA LYS A 177 -16.32 0.86 10.63
C LYS A 177 -16.62 1.99 9.64
N VAL A 178 -17.23 3.08 10.10
CA VAL A 178 -17.49 4.26 9.29
C VAL A 178 -16.17 5.02 9.11
N SER A 179 -15.46 4.74 8.02
CA SER A 179 -14.52 5.69 7.43
C SER A 179 -15.34 6.70 6.62
N ILE A 180 -15.19 7.98 6.94
CA ILE A 180 -15.91 9.09 6.33
C ILE A 180 -15.45 9.26 4.88
N TYR A 181 -16.07 8.59 3.90
CA TYR A 181 -16.12 9.01 2.49
C TYR A 181 -17.40 8.49 1.80
N PRO A 182 -18.02 9.28 0.91
CA PRO A 182 -19.36 8.99 0.36
C PRO A 182 -19.35 7.73 -0.51
N SER A 183 -20.35 6.87 -0.28
CA SER A 183 -20.62 5.69 -1.08
C SER A 183 -20.99 6.09 -2.52
N PHE A 184 -20.12 5.78 -3.49
CA PHE A 184 -20.48 5.83 -4.90
C PHE A 184 -21.05 4.48 -5.35
N SER A 185 -22.30 4.50 -5.79
CA SER A 185 -22.95 3.40 -6.50
C SER A 185 -22.23 3.11 -7.83
N PRO A 186 -22.16 1.84 -8.28
CA PRO A 186 -21.48 1.51 -9.52
C PRO A 186 -22.25 2.09 -10.71
N ILE A 187 -21.61 3.00 -11.44
CA ILE A 187 -22.08 3.44 -12.77
C ILE A 187 -21.87 2.25 -13.71
N THR A 188 -22.98 1.69 -14.20
CA THR A 188 -23.02 0.75 -15.32
C THR A 188 -22.51 1.44 -16.58
N LEU A 189 -21.30 1.09 -17.03
CA LEU A 189 -20.83 1.42 -18.36
C LEU A 189 -21.49 0.48 -19.39
N PRO A 190 -21.90 0.99 -20.57
CA PRO A 190 -22.53 0.18 -21.59
C PRO A 190 -21.52 -0.80 -22.20
N PHE A 191 -21.95 -2.05 -22.24
CA PHE A 191 -21.33 -3.18 -22.91
C PHE A 191 -21.17 -2.86 -24.41
N ILE A 192 -19.94 -2.55 -24.86
CA ILE A 192 -19.66 -2.41 -26.29
C ILE A 192 -19.62 -3.83 -26.89
N SER A 193 -20.75 -4.21 -27.45
CA SER A 193 -20.91 -5.33 -28.36
C SER A 193 -20.34 -4.94 -29.73
N SER A 194 -19.14 -5.42 -30.06
CA SER A 194 -18.74 -5.64 -31.46
C SER A 194 -17.56 -6.61 -31.54
N VAL A 195 -17.84 -7.91 -31.41
CA VAL A 195 -16.99 -8.94 -32.00
C VAL A 195 -17.76 -9.52 -33.17
N SER A 196 -17.37 -9.07 -34.36
CA SER A 196 -17.83 -9.62 -35.62
C SER A 196 -17.38 -11.08 -35.71
N THR A 197 -18.36 -11.97 -35.82
CA THR A 197 -18.19 -13.36 -36.20
C THR A 197 -17.39 -13.47 -37.50
N ASN A 198 -16.33 -14.27 -37.49
CA ASN A 198 -16.02 -15.11 -38.63
C ASN A 198 -15.70 -16.51 -38.13
N GLN A 199 -16.52 -17.44 -38.60
CA GLN A 199 -16.48 -18.86 -38.30
C GLN A 199 -15.28 -19.53 -38.98
N ASN A 200 -14.94 -20.70 -38.42
CA ASN A 200 -14.01 -21.71 -38.91
C ASN A 200 -12.52 -21.42 -38.71
N LEU A 201 -11.97 -22.01 -37.65
CA LEU A 201 -11.10 -23.16 -37.85
C LEU A 201 -11.20 -24.12 -36.66
N GLN A 202 -11.13 -25.40 -37.02
CA GLN A 202 -11.47 -26.61 -36.28
C GLN A 202 -10.92 -26.76 -34.86
N GLN A 203 -11.73 -27.46 -34.05
CA GLN A 203 -11.36 -28.19 -32.85
C GLN A 203 -9.96 -28.82 -32.96
N ILE A 204 -9.05 -28.40 -32.08
CA ILE A 204 -7.89 -29.19 -31.70
C ILE A 204 -7.98 -29.41 -30.20
N ASN A 205 -8.01 -30.68 -29.83
CA ASN A 205 -8.14 -31.19 -28.49
C ASN A 205 -7.04 -30.67 -27.55
N CYS A 206 -7.44 -30.40 -26.30
CA CYS A 206 -6.55 -30.23 -25.17
C CYS A 206 -5.79 -31.54 -24.90
N ALA A 207 -4.58 -31.66 -25.45
CA ALA A 207 -3.58 -32.62 -25.00
C ALA A 207 -2.19 -32.07 -25.34
N PHE A 208 -1.55 -31.41 -24.38
CA PHE A 208 -0.10 -31.33 -24.32
C PHE A 208 0.33 -31.23 -22.86
N MET A 209 0.93 -32.31 -22.36
CA MET A 209 1.84 -32.28 -21.22
C MET A 209 3.21 -31.93 -21.78
N ASP A 210 3.72 -30.73 -21.51
CA ASP A 210 5.08 -30.56 -20.97
C ASP A 210 5.35 -29.12 -20.47
N GLU A 211 6.12 -29.08 -19.39
CA GLU A 211 6.91 -28.03 -18.71
C GLU A 211 6.73 -26.52 -18.95
N SER A 212 6.82 -25.78 -17.83
CA SER A 212 6.86 -24.31 -17.58
C SER A 212 5.50 -23.60 -17.41
N PRO A 213 5.31 -22.79 -16.34
CA PRO A 213 4.12 -21.94 -16.24
C PRO A 213 4.19 -20.89 -17.34
N SER A 214 3.49 -21.15 -18.44
CA SER A 214 3.54 -20.29 -19.62
C SER A 214 3.23 -18.84 -19.25
N ILE A 215 4.07 -17.91 -19.73
CA ILE A 215 4.01 -16.45 -19.56
C ILE A 215 2.59 -15.85 -19.54
N PRO A 216 1.60 -16.34 -20.34
CA PRO A 216 0.21 -15.85 -20.28
C PRO A 216 -0.49 -16.08 -18.92
N ALA A 217 -0.23 -17.19 -18.24
CA ALA A 217 -0.89 -17.52 -16.98
C ALA A 217 -0.41 -16.62 -15.82
N GLU A 218 0.90 -16.36 -15.74
CA GLU A 218 1.48 -15.46 -14.76
C GLU A 218 0.98 -14.03 -14.95
N ARG A 219 0.93 -13.57 -16.21
CA ARG A 219 0.42 -12.25 -16.56
C ARG A 219 -1.03 -12.09 -16.14
N VAL A 220 -1.91 -13.04 -16.49
CA VAL A 220 -3.34 -13.00 -16.12
C VAL A 220 -3.51 -13.01 -14.60
N ARG A 221 -2.70 -13.78 -13.87
CA ARG A 221 -2.70 -13.77 -12.40
C ARG A 221 -2.32 -12.40 -11.86
N CYS A 222 -1.22 -11.82 -12.35
CA CYS A 222 -0.71 -10.52 -11.93
C CYS A 222 -1.72 -9.40 -12.24
N GLU A 223 -2.34 -9.40 -13.42
CA GLU A 223 -3.42 -8.48 -13.80
C GLU A 223 -4.62 -8.58 -12.86
N LYS A 224 -5.03 -9.79 -12.47
CA LYS A 224 -6.11 -9.99 -11.49
C LYS A 224 -5.77 -9.41 -10.11
N LEU A 225 -4.53 -9.63 -9.63
CA LEU A 225 -4.08 -9.07 -8.35
C LEU A 225 -4.08 -7.53 -8.42
N GLN A 226 -3.58 -6.95 -9.50
CA GLN A 226 -3.54 -5.49 -9.72
C GLN A 226 -4.95 -4.89 -9.75
N GLN A 227 -5.89 -5.52 -10.45
CA GLN A 227 -7.28 -5.08 -10.49
C GLN A 227 -7.96 -5.20 -9.13
N HIS A 228 -7.60 -6.23 -8.35
CA HIS A 228 -8.07 -6.38 -6.98
C HIS A 228 -7.55 -5.24 -6.12
N SER A 229 -6.26 -4.93 -6.17
CA SER A 229 -5.64 -3.83 -5.43
C SER A 229 -6.33 -2.49 -5.70
N LEU A 230 -6.54 -2.14 -6.97
CA LEU A 230 -7.22 -0.89 -7.37
C LEU A 230 -8.66 -0.78 -6.85
N LYS A 231 -9.33 -1.90 -6.58
CA LYS A 231 -10.74 -1.93 -6.16
C LYS A 231 -10.94 -2.15 -4.66
N LYS A 232 -10.03 -2.88 -4.01
CA LYS A 232 -10.21 -3.43 -2.66
C LYS A 232 -9.16 -2.97 -1.67
N CYS A 233 -7.92 -2.74 -2.10
CA CYS A 233 -6.90 -2.21 -1.22
C CYS A 233 -7.17 -0.71 -1.02
N GLN A 234 -7.49 -0.31 0.21
CA GLN A 234 -7.87 1.06 0.53
C GLN A 234 -6.74 2.05 0.21
N ARG A 235 -5.49 1.67 0.52
CA ARG A 235 -4.29 2.48 0.27
C ARG A 235 -4.14 2.80 -1.22
N VAL A 236 -4.19 1.76 -2.06
CA VAL A 236 -4.06 1.85 -3.52
C VAL A 236 -5.25 2.59 -4.14
N ALA A 237 -6.48 2.22 -3.77
CA ALA A 237 -7.69 2.83 -4.30
C ALA A 237 -7.74 4.35 -3.99
N TYR A 238 -7.32 4.74 -2.78
CA TYR A 238 -7.24 6.14 -2.39
C TYR A 238 -6.19 6.91 -3.18
N LEU A 239 -4.99 6.35 -3.40
CA LEU A 239 -3.97 6.98 -4.25
C LEU A 239 -4.49 7.21 -5.67
N ALA A 240 -5.08 6.18 -6.26
CA ALA A 240 -5.66 6.27 -7.60
C ALA A 240 -6.75 7.35 -7.69
N TYR A 241 -7.61 7.45 -6.66
CA TYR A 241 -8.61 8.51 -6.55
C TYR A 241 -7.98 9.91 -6.41
N ALA A 242 -7.01 10.07 -5.50
CA ALA A 242 -6.34 11.34 -5.27
C ALA A 242 -5.60 11.84 -6.52
N MET A 243 -4.95 10.94 -7.26
CA MET A 243 -4.33 11.23 -8.55
C MET A 243 -5.36 11.77 -9.55
N ASP A 244 -6.52 11.11 -9.68
CA ASP A 244 -7.58 11.54 -10.61
C ASP A 244 -8.14 12.93 -10.26
N GLN A 245 -8.34 13.22 -8.96
CA GLN A 245 -8.79 14.53 -8.49
C GLN A 245 -7.78 15.65 -8.78
N MET A 246 -6.49 15.33 -8.86
CA MET A 246 -5.43 16.28 -9.18
C MET A 246 -5.19 16.44 -10.68
N GLY A 247 -5.99 15.78 -11.54
CA GLY A 247 -5.83 15.81 -12.99
C GLY A 247 -4.84 14.77 -13.53
N CYS A 248 -4.27 13.94 -12.66
CA CYS A 248 -3.38 12.84 -12.99
C CYS A 248 -4.19 11.58 -13.29
N LYS A 249 -4.92 11.58 -14.41
CA LYS A 249 -5.84 10.49 -14.72
C LYS A 249 -5.13 9.15 -14.76
N MET A 250 -5.68 8.18 -14.03
CA MET A 250 -5.18 6.80 -14.04
C MET A 250 -5.15 6.18 -15.43
N SER A 251 -5.99 6.66 -16.36
CA SER A 251 -5.97 6.24 -17.78
C SER A 251 -4.67 6.57 -18.50
N ASN A 252 -3.92 7.57 -18.02
CA ASN A 252 -2.66 8.00 -18.63
C ASN A 252 -1.46 7.24 -18.08
N LEU A 253 -1.64 6.51 -16.98
CA LEU A 253 -0.62 5.68 -16.34
C LEU A 253 -0.67 4.28 -16.94
N ARG A 254 0.42 3.85 -17.58
CA ARG A 254 0.50 2.49 -18.14
C ARG A 254 0.95 1.48 -17.09
N PHE A 255 0.40 0.26 -17.17
CA PHE A 255 0.84 -0.87 -16.36
C PHE A 255 1.51 -1.92 -17.25
N ASP A 256 2.79 -2.17 -17.00
CA ASP A 256 3.61 -3.09 -17.78
C ASP A 256 3.92 -4.34 -16.96
N PHE A 257 3.26 -5.44 -17.29
CA PHE A 257 3.53 -6.75 -16.72
C PHE A 257 4.69 -7.40 -17.46
N ARG A 258 5.82 -7.62 -16.78
CA ARG A 258 7.05 -8.16 -17.37
C ARG A 258 7.62 -9.27 -16.49
N GLN A 259 8.42 -10.16 -17.10
CA GLN A 259 9.33 -11.00 -16.33
C GLN A 259 10.60 -10.23 -16.02
N CYS A 260 10.95 -10.15 -14.74
CA CYS A 260 12.13 -9.43 -14.27
C CYS A 260 13.23 -10.41 -13.87
N GLN A 261 14.45 -10.12 -14.29
CA GLN A 261 15.64 -10.90 -13.93
C GLN A 261 16.12 -10.55 -12.51
N SER A 262 16.05 -9.27 -12.15
CA SER A 262 16.24 -8.78 -10.79
C SER A 262 15.13 -9.26 -9.87
N LYS A 263 15.40 -9.44 -8.58
CA LYS A 263 14.38 -9.80 -7.57
C LYS A 263 13.48 -8.62 -7.15
N SER A 264 13.40 -7.59 -8.00
CA SER A 264 12.46 -6.47 -7.87
C SER A 264 11.04 -6.98 -8.07
N LEU A 265 10.09 -6.42 -7.34
CA LEU A 265 8.67 -6.65 -7.58
C LEU A 265 8.13 -5.76 -8.70
N GLY A 266 8.77 -4.64 -8.96
CA GLY A 266 8.26 -3.63 -9.86
C GLY A 266 9.15 -2.41 -9.88
N GLY A 267 8.61 -1.34 -10.45
CA GLY A 267 9.30 -0.07 -10.51
C GLY A 267 8.58 0.96 -11.36
N PHE A 268 9.06 2.20 -11.27
CA PHE A 268 8.51 3.34 -11.99
C PHE A 268 9.42 3.71 -13.14
N GLU A 269 8.83 3.92 -14.31
CA GLU A 269 9.50 4.30 -15.54
C GLU A 269 8.80 5.53 -16.15
N ILE A 270 9.58 6.39 -16.81
CA ILE A 270 9.05 7.45 -17.66
C ILE A 270 9.61 7.21 -19.06
N ASP A 271 8.72 7.21 -20.05
CA ASP A 271 9.14 7.07 -21.44
C ASP A 271 9.67 8.38 -22.04
N GLU A 272 10.20 8.30 -23.27
CA GLU A 272 10.78 9.46 -23.96
C GLU A 272 9.80 10.62 -24.17
N ASN A 273 8.48 10.36 -24.09
CA ASN A 273 7.44 11.37 -24.23
C ASN A 273 7.01 11.97 -22.88
N GLY A 274 7.68 11.58 -21.78
CA GLY A 274 7.31 11.97 -20.43
C GLY A 274 6.08 11.22 -19.91
N GLN A 275 5.67 10.11 -20.53
CA GLN A 275 4.52 9.35 -20.06
C GLN A 275 4.94 8.36 -18.96
N PRO A 276 4.31 8.41 -17.77
CA PRO A 276 4.64 7.51 -16.68
C PRO A 276 4.09 6.09 -16.90
N SER A 277 4.86 5.10 -16.49
CA SER A 277 4.48 3.69 -16.48
C SER A 277 4.96 2.99 -15.21
N ILE A 278 4.13 2.10 -14.70
CA ILE A 278 4.47 1.21 -13.58
C ILE A 278 4.76 -0.18 -14.15
N VAL A 279 5.95 -0.68 -13.85
CA VAL A 279 6.38 -2.04 -14.17
C VAL A 279 6.02 -2.96 -13.00
N LEU A 280 5.39 -4.09 -13.30
CA LEU A 280 5.04 -5.13 -12.34
C LEU A 280 5.70 -6.45 -12.76
N CYS A 281 6.59 -6.96 -11.92
CA CYS A 281 7.37 -8.18 -12.16
C CYS A 281 6.51 -9.42 -11.89
N GLN A 282 5.86 -9.93 -12.93
CA GLN A 282 4.84 -10.99 -12.82
C GLN A 282 5.35 -12.31 -12.23
N ASN A 283 6.65 -12.58 -12.37
CA ASN A 283 7.31 -13.77 -11.84
C ASN A 283 7.63 -13.65 -10.34
N HIS A 284 7.73 -12.44 -9.79
CA HIS A 284 8.09 -12.20 -8.39
C HIS A 284 6.89 -11.84 -7.51
N ILE A 285 5.85 -11.19 -8.07
CA ILE A 285 4.65 -10.87 -7.31
C ILE A 285 3.75 -12.10 -7.21
N GLN A 286 3.84 -12.85 -6.11
CA GLN A 286 3.07 -14.09 -5.91
C GLN A 286 1.77 -13.90 -5.12
N THR A 287 1.71 -12.93 -4.22
CA THR A 287 0.60 -12.72 -3.28
C THR A 287 -0.11 -11.38 -3.51
N GLN A 288 -1.36 -11.28 -3.01
CA GLN A 288 -2.11 -10.02 -3.03
C GLN A 288 -1.43 -8.93 -2.18
N GLU A 289 -0.86 -9.30 -1.03
CA GLU A 289 -0.14 -8.37 -0.14
C GLU A 289 1.10 -7.78 -0.83
N ALA A 290 1.88 -8.61 -1.54
CA ALA A 290 3.01 -8.13 -2.32
C ALA A 290 2.57 -7.20 -3.45
N MET A 291 1.45 -7.51 -4.13
CA MET A 291 0.88 -6.63 -5.15
C MET A 291 0.43 -5.29 -4.57
N ASP A 292 -0.34 -5.32 -3.47
CA ASP A 292 -0.89 -4.11 -2.83
C ASP A 292 0.22 -3.15 -2.42
N ARG A 293 1.27 -3.68 -1.77
CA ARG A 293 2.44 -2.91 -1.34
C ARG A 293 3.24 -2.35 -2.52
N THR A 294 3.54 -3.20 -3.51
CA THR A 294 4.24 -2.78 -4.73
C THR A 294 3.47 -1.69 -5.45
N LEU A 295 2.19 -1.89 -5.67
CA LEU A 295 1.38 -0.94 -6.42
C LEU A 295 1.21 0.37 -5.66
N ALA A 296 1.06 0.33 -4.33
CA ALA A 296 1.05 1.55 -3.52
C ALA A 296 2.39 2.31 -3.63
N HIS A 297 3.52 1.61 -3.53
CA HIS A 297 4.86 2.17 -3.68
C HIS A 297 5.02 2.89 -5.03
N GLU A 298 4.73 2.20 -6.12
CA GLU A 298 4.90 2.75 -7.46
C GLU A 298 3.88 3.85 -7.80
N LEU A 299 2.67 3.80 -7.22
CA LEU A 299 1.70 4.88 -7.35
C LEU A 299 2.13 6.15 -6.61
N ILE A 300 2.91 6.05 -5.53
CA ILE A 300 3.46 7.23 -4.86
C ILE A 300 4.48 7.93 -5.77
N HIS A 301 5.33 7.19 -6.47
CA HIS A 301 6.21 7.77 -7.50
C HIS A 301 5.42 8.44 -8.62
N ALA A 302 4.35 7.79 -9.11
CA ALA A 302 3.48 8.36 -10.13
C ALA A 302 2.75 9.64 -9.64
N PHE A 303 2.30 9.65 -8.38
CA PHE A 303 1.66 10.79 -7.73
C PHE A 303 2.65 11.95 -7.56
N ASP A 304 3.86 11.68 -7.09
CA ASP A 304 4.92 12.68 -6.94
C ASP A 304 5.34 13.26 -8.28
N HIS A 305 5.51 12.41 -9.31
CA HIS A 305 5.78 12.86 -10.66
C HIS A 305 4.74 13.89 -11.14
N CYS A 306 3.47 13.59 -10.91
CA CYS A 306 2.39 14.44 -11.37
C CYS A 306 2.27 15.76 -10.59
N ARG A 307 2.39 15.72 -9.26
CA ARG A 307 2.16 16.93 -8.44
C ARG A 307 3.39 17.82 -8.26
N ALA A 308 4.58 17.23 -8.19
CA ALA A 308 5.78 17.90 -7.69
C ALA A 308 6.82 18.18 -8.77
N LYS A 309 6.56 17.81 -10.03
CA LYS A 309 7.51 17.98 -11.16
C LYS A 309 8.90 17.46 -10.78
N VAL A 310 8.94 16.20 -10.34
CA VAL A 310 10.17 15.51 -9.91
C VAL A 310 11.23 15.60 -11.00
N ASP A 311 12.45 15.91 -10.59
CA ASP A 311 13.62 15.96 -11.47
C ASP A 311 14.34 14.63 -11.30
N TRP A 312 14.21 13.77 -12.31
CA TRP A 312 14.74 12.41 -12.30
C TRP A 312 16.24 12.33 -12.61
N GLU A 313 16.90 13.46 -12.79
CA GLU A 313 18.35 13.55 -12.86
C GLU A 313 18.96 14.02 -11.53
N ASN A 314 18.12 14.53 -10.62
CA ASN A 314 18.56 15.04 -9.33
C ASN A 314 18.42 13.97 -8.22
N PRO A 315 19.52 13.53 -7.59
CA PRO A 315 19.48 12.48 -6.57
C PRO A 315 18.67 12.88 -5.33
N ALA A 316 18.55 14.17 -5.01
CA ALA A 316 17.74 14.64 -3.88
C ALA A 316 16.23 14.50 -4.16
N HIS A 317 15.80 14.72 -5.41
CA HIS A 317 14.40 14.57 -5.82
C HIS A 317 14.01 13.09 -5.84
N ILE A 318 14.90 12.23 -6.33
CA ILE A 318 14.69 10.78 -6.32
C ILE A 318 14.67 10.25 -4.90
N ALA A 319 15.66 10.60 -4.08
CA ALA A 319 15.67 10.22 -2.67
C ALA A 319 14.40 10.65 -1.94
N CYS A 320 13.86 11.83 -2.22
CA CYS A 320 12.62 12.32 -1.64
C CYS A 320 11.41 11.44 -1.99
N THR A 321 11.26 11.06 -3.26
CA THR A 321 10.15 10.19 -3.67
C THR A 321 10.32 8.77 -3.14
N GLU A 322 11.55 8.26 -3.02
CA GLU A 322 11.85 6.97 -2.38
C GLU A 322 11.52 6.95 -0.88
N ILE A 323 11.83 8.02 -0.16
CA ILE A 323 11.45 8.19 1.25
C ILE A 323 9.93 8.14 1.39
N ARG A 324 9.21 8.88 0.55
CA ARG A 324 7.74 8.91 0.57
C ARG A 324 7.13 7.57 0.18
N ALA A 325 7.66 6.92 -0.85
CA ALA A 325 7.21 5.62 -1.29
C ALA A 325 7.40 4.57 -0.19
N ALA A 326 8.57 4.52 0.45
CA ALA A 326 8.83 3.61 1.56
C ALA A 326 7.97 3.93 2.80
N ALA A 327 7.68 5.21 3.07
CA ALA A 327 6.86 5.61 4.20
C ALA A 327 5.36 5.31 4.01
N LEU A 328 4.80 5.58 2.83
CA LEU A 328 3.35 5.61 2.62
C LEU A 328 2.78 4.35 1.99
N SER A 329 3.61 3.45 1.44
CA SER A 329 3.17 2.23 0.74
C SER A 329 2.83 1.06 1.66
N GLY A 330 3.23 1.13 2.93
CA GLY A 330 3.25 -0.01 3.86
C GLY A 330 4.51 -0.87 3.76
N ASP A 331 5.54 -0.42 3.04
CA ASP A 331 6.85 -1.07 3.02
C ASP A 331 7.46 -1.22 4.42
N CYS A 332 7.15 -0.29 5.31
CA CYS A 332 7.66 -0.23 6.67
C CYS A 332 6.60 -0.56 7.74
N ASP A 333 5.53 -1.26 7.36
CA ASP A 333 4.54 -1.77 8.31
C ASP A 333 5.23 -2.73 9.31
N TYR A 334 4.85 -2.67 10.59
CA TYR A 334 5.50 -3.43 11.67
C TYR A 334 5.63 -4.93 11.37
N LYS A 335 4.57 -5.53 10.81
CA LYS A 335 4.56 -6.94 10.39
C LYS A 335 5.69 -7.27 9.42
N GLU A 336 5.93 -6.39 8.46
CA GLU A 336 6.98 -6.56 7.46
C GLU A 336 8.37 -6.48 8.11
N GLU A 337 8.57 -5.56 9.04
CA GLU A 337 9.86 -5.42 9.70
C GLU A 337 10.16 -6.59 10.66
N VAL A 338 9.14 -7.15 11.33
CA VAL A 338 9.29 -8.38 12.12
C VAL A 338 9.69 -9.56 11.22
N LEU A 339 9.07 -9.71 10.04
CA LEU A 339 9.48 -10.71 9.06
C LEU A 339 10.93 -10.51 8.58
N ARG A 340 11.42 -9.27 8.59
CA ARG A 340 12.82 -8.89 8.28
C ARG A 340 13.74 -8.93 9.50
N GLN A 341 13.31 -9.56 10.60
CA GLN A 341 14.06 -9.71 11.85
C GLN A 341 14.50 -8.37 12.46
N GLN A 342 13.76 -7.29 12.19
CA GLN A 342 13.96 -5.98 12.80
C GLN A 342 12.93 -5.82 13.93
N PHE A 343 13.39 -5.88 15.18
CA PHE A 343 12.52 -5.89 16.37
C PHE A 343 12.52 -4.55 17.13
N ASN A 344 13.00 -3.47 16.52
CA ASN A 344 12.91 -2.14 17.13
C ASN A 344 11.43 -1.77 17.24
N VAL A 345 10.95 -1.34 18.41
CA VAL A 345 9.51 -1.05 18.58
C VAL A 345 9.20 0.45 18.67
N ILE A 346 10.19 1.31 19.00
CA ILE A 346 10.04 2.78 18.95
C ILE A 346 10.92 3.33 17.85
N GLY A 347 10.38 4.26 17.05
CA GLY A 347 11.12 4.91 15.96
C GLY A 347 11.47 3.96 14.81
N GLN A 348 10.91 2.76 14.77
CA GLN A 348 11.20 1.75 13.75
C GLN A 348 10.80 2.21 12.35
N HIS A 349 9.63 2.84 12.22
CA HIS A 349 9.13 3.28 10.93
C HIS A 349 10.12 4.23 10.21
N PRO A 350 10.57 5.36 10.79
CA PRO A 350 11.56 6.21 10.12
C PRO A 350 12.91 5.52 9.90
N ILE A 351 13.33 4.60 10.77
CA ILE A 351 14.56 3.80 10.55
C ILE A 351 14.40 2.90 9.31
N CYS A 352 13.29 2.19 9.21
CA CYS A 352 12.94 1.37 8.04
C CYS A 352 12.88 2.22 6.78
N THR A 353 12.16 3.36 6.82
CA THR A 353 12.00 4.24 5.66
C THR A 353 13.36 4.70 5.15
N ARG A 354 14.25 5.14 6.05
CA ARG A 354 15.60 5.58 5.68
C ARG A 354 16.41 4.45 5.06
N ARG A 355 16.36 3.25 5.64
CA ARG A 355 17.05 2.05 5.13
C ARG A 355 16.55 1.68 3.73
N ARG A 356 15.24 1.62 3.54
CA ARG A 356 14.57 1.27 2.27
C ARG A 356 14.90 2.27 1.17
N ALA A 357 14.81 3.58 1.46
CA ALA A 357 15.14 4.62 0.50
C ALA A 357 16.62 4.57 0.08
N LYS A 358 17.55 4.36 1.03
CA LYS A 358 18.98 4.18 0.70
C LYS A 358 19.23 2.96 -0.17
N LEU A 359 18.55 1.85 0.11
CA LEU A 359 18.66 0.63 -0.69
C LEU A 359 18.19 0.88 -2.12
N SER A 360 17.04 1.53 -2.31
CA SER A 360 16.52 1.86 -3.64
C SER A 360 17.47 2.78 -4.42
N MET A 361 17.96 3.85 -3.78
CA MET A 361 18.96 4.77 -4.36
C MET A 361 20.23 4.05 -4.81
N SER A 362 20.72 3.08 -4.03
CA SER A 362 21.95 2.34 -4.35
C SER A 362 21.83 1.41 -5.55
N MET A 363 20.60 1.07 -5.96
CA MET A 363 20.28 0.17 -7.05
C MET A 363 19.91 0.91 -8.34
N HIS A 364 19.80 2.24 -8.28
CA HIS A 364 19.44 3.05 -9.43
C HIS A 364 20.54 3.00 -10.51
N PRO A 365 20.22 2.72 -11.80
CA PRO A 365 21.23 2.52 -12.85
C PRO A 365 22.18 3.72 -13.05
N SER A 366 21.66 4.93 -12.83
CA SER A 366 22.39 6.20 -13.01
C SER A 366 23.10 6.71 -11.76
N PHE A 367 22.93 6.09 -10.59
CA PHE A 367 23.52 6.58 -9.34
C PHE A 367 24.48 5.58 -8.72
N HIS A 368 25.43 6.10 -7.95
CA HIS A 368 26.41 5.34 -7.22
C HIS A 368 26.02 5.24 -5.75
N LYS A 369 26.65 4.31 -5.02
CA LYS A 369 26.43 4.12 -3.58
C LYS A 369 26.54 5.41 -2.75
N LYS A 370 27.39 6.37 -3.17
CA LYS A 370 27.56 7.67 -2.52
C LYS A 370 26.31 8.55 -2.61
N ASP A 371 25.48 8.37 -3.63
CA ASP A 371 24.25 9.16 -3.82
C ASP A 371 23.15 8.76 -2.84
N SER A 372 23.31 7.64 -2.12
CA SER A 372 22.44 7.27 -1.01
C SER A 372 22.54 8.25 0.18
N ASP A 373 23.59 9.07 0.25
CA ASP A 373 23.71 10.15 1.24
C ASP A 373 22.68 11.27 1.00
N ALA A 374 22.15 11.40 -0.22
CA ALA A 374 21.08 12.36 -0.52
C ALA A 374 19.81 12.07 0.29
N VAL A 375 19.56 10.79 0.63
CA VAL A 375 18.45 10.37 1.50
C VAL A 375 18.54 11.08 2.85
N ASP A 376 19.73 11.15 3.45
CA ASP A 376 19.88 11.75 4.76
C ASP A 376 19.66 13.26 4.75
N GLN A 377 20.00 13.92 3.64
CA GLN A 377 19.86 15.36 3.47
C GLN A 377 18.38 15.79 3.38
N VAL A 378 17.55 15.00 2.70
CA VAL A 378 16.14 15.35 2.48
C VAL A 378 15.16 14.60 3.39
N PHE A 379 15.65 13.68 4.22
CA PHE A 379 14.81 12.76 5.01
C PHE A 379 13.70 13.46 5.78
N GLU A 380 14.05 14.41 6.65
CA GLU A 380 13.07 15.05 7.53
C GLU A 380 11.97 15.78 6.76
N THR A 381 12.34 16.46 5.67
CA THR A 381 11.40 17.20 4.82
C THR A 381 10.45 16.25 4.10
N CYS A 382 11.00 15.21 3.46
CA CYS A 382 10.24 14.30 2.62
C CYS A 382 9.41 13.30 3.43
N TYR A 383 9.89 12.88 4.60
CA TYR A 383 9.19 11.97 5.51
C TYR A 383 7.95 12.63 6.13
N ARG A 384 7.98 13.95 6.35
CA ARG A 384 6.84 14.71 6.88
C ARG A 384 5.78 15.04 5.84
N ASP A 385 6.10 14.91 4.55
CA ASP A 385 5.11 15.06 3.49
C ASP A 385 4.33 13.75 3.37
N THR A 386 3.11 13.74 3.89
CA THR A 386 2.22 12.56 3.86
C THR A 386 1.21 12.59 2.72
N ALA A 387 1.24 13.61 1.85
CA ALA A 387 0.25 13.75 0.79
C ALA A 387 0.21 12.49 -0.12
N PRO A 388 -0.98 12.02 -0.56
CA PRO A 388 -2.30 12.62 -0.36
C PRO A 388 -2.97 12.24 0.98
N TYR A 389 -2.30 11.46 1.81
CA TYR A 389 -2.81 11.08 3.13
C TYR A 389 -2.67 12.23 4.12
N ARG A 390 -3.52 12.22 5.15
CA ARG A 390 -3.41 13.16 6.27
C ARG A 390 -2.27 12.81 7.21
N GLU A 391 -1.95 11.54 7.30
CA GLU A 391 -0.90 10.94 8.11
C GLU A 391 -0.38 9.68 7.41
N ILE A 392 0.70 9.08 7.94
CA ILE A 392 1.24 7.83 7.40
C ILE A 392 0.22 6.69 7.63
N PRO A 393 -0.24 5.99 6.57
CA PRO A 393 -1.43 5.11 6.60
C PRO A 393 -1.20 3.66 7.02
#